data_AF-A0A6L4Y667-F1
#
_entry.id   AF-A0A6L4Y667-F1
#
_cell.length_a   1.000
_cell.length_b   1.000
_cell.length_c   1.000
_cell.angle_alpha   90.00
_cell.angle_beta   90.00
_cell.angle_gamma   90.00
#
_symmetry.space_group_name_H-M   'P 1'
#
loop_
_entity.id
_entity.type
_entity.pdbx_description
1 polymer ?
#
loop_
_entity_poly.entity_id
_entity_poly.type
_entity_poly.pdbx_seq_one_letter_code
_entity_poly.pdbx_strand_id
1 'polypeptide(L)'
;MVTEQENKELKSIIIDTILKKGRITFAEYMDIALYHPIHGYYNSSREKIGKDGDYYTSSHIHQVFGHLIAKLIYQMWNILGKRSDFTIVEAGAGKGFLCCDILNYARKQLPDFYESLTYKIIEISSHFPTFQKELLKNHSHEDRVIWHSPDDFKKRGFRFDGCYLSNELLDSFPFNMVKMEGGKLREVYVILNESGFM
;
A
#
# COMPACT_ATOMS: atom_id res chain seq x y z
N MET A 1 4.10 -8.95 20.34
CA MET A 1 5.06 -10.07 20.23
C MET A 1 4.64 -10.88 19.01
N VAL A 2 5.46 -10.88 17.96
CA VAL A 2 5.29 -11.83 16.84
C VAL A 2 5.30 -13.22 17.44
N THR A 3 4.29 -14.06 17.19
CA THR A 3 4.40 -15.46 17.61
C THR A 3 5.43 -16.12 16.69
N GLU A 4 6.48 -16.72 17.25
CA GLU A 4 7.52 -17.43 16.48
C GLU A 4 6.94 -18.45 15.48
N GLN A 5 5.72 -18.91 15.76
CA GLN A 5 4.95 -19.84 14.94
C GLN A 5 4.54 -19.27 13.56
N GLU A 6 4.09 -18.03 13.45
CA GLU A 6 3.62 -17.49 12.14
C GLU A 6 4.79 -17.25 11.16
N ASN A 7 5.95 -16.85 11.67
CA ASN A 7 7.17 -16.77 10.88
C ASN A 7 7.66 -18.16 10.44
N LYS A 8 7.35 -19.22 11.21
CA LYS A 8 7.70 -20.59 10.87
C LYS A 8 6.87 -21.11 9.70
N GLU A 9 5.57 -20.82 9.66
CA GLU A 9 4.68 -21.22 8.55
C GLU A 9 5.09 -20.55 7.23
N LEU A 10 5.33 -19.23 7.24
CA LEU A 10 5.79 -18.52 6.04
C LEU A 10 7.12 -19.07 5.53
N LYS A 11 8.07 -19.33 6.44
CA LYS A 11 9.35 -19.96 6.09
C LYS A 11 9.14 -21.34 5.47
N SER A 12 8.25 -22.17 6.02
CA SER A 12 7.94 -23.49 5.48
C SER A 12 7.40 -23.39 4.05
N ILE A 13 6.50 -22.44 3.77
CA ILE A 13 5.93 -22.22 2.44
C ILE A 13 7.02 -21.84 1.43
N ILE A 14 7.93 -20.94 1.81
CA ILE A 14 9.05 -20.53 0.94
C ILE A 14 10.00 -21.73 0.70
N ILE A 15 10.34 -22.48 1.75
CA ILE A 15 11.18 -23.68 1.66
C ILE A 15 10.55 -24.70 0.70
N ASP A 16 9.27 -25.03 0.88
CA ASP A 16 8.55 -25.98 0.03
C ASP A 16 8.52 -25.52 -1.44
N THR A 17 8.38 -24.21 -1.65
CA THR A 17 8.40 -23.63 -3.00
C THR A 17 9.77 -23.79 -3.65
N ILE A 18 10.85 -23.53 -2.91
CA ILE A 18 12.23 -23.73 -3.38
C ILE A 18 12.50 -25.22 -3.63
N LEU A 19 12.10 -26.13 -2.74
CA LEU A 19 12.31 -27.57 -2.91
C LEU A 19 11.58 -28.11 -4.15
N LYS A 20 10.40 -27.56 -4.49
CA LYS A 20 9.65 -27.94 -5.70
C LYS A 20 10.25 -27.38 -6.99
N LYS A 21 10.77 -26.14 -6.97
CA LYS A 21 11.28 -25.43 -8.16
C LYS A 21 12.80 -25.54 -8.34
N GLY A 22 13.51 -26.04 -7.34
CA GLY A 22 14.97 -26.00 -7.21
C GLY A 22 15.51 -24.63 -6.76
N ARG A 23 14.95 -23.54 -7.30
CA ARG A 23 15.27 -22.15 -6.95
C ARG A 23 14.08 -21.24 -7.28
N ILE A 24 14.01 -20.07 -6.66
CA ILE A 24 13.02 -19.05 -6.99
C ILE A 24 13.71 -17.72 -7.27
N THR A 25 13.09 -16.85 -8.07
CA THR A 25 13.58 -15.48 -8.25
C THR A 25 13.45 -14.69 -6.94
N PHE A 26 14.20 -13.59 -6.82
CA PHE A 26 13.99 -12.68 -5.68
C PHE A 26 12.58 -12.06 -5.69
N ALA A 27 12.00 -11.82 -6.88
CA ALA A 27 10.63 -11.35 -7.00
C ALA A 27 9.64 -12.36 -6.42
N GLU A 28 9.75 -13.64 -6.75
CA GLU A 28 8.89 -14.68 -6.17
C GLU A 28 9.06 -14.79 -4.65
N TYR A 29 10.29 -14.67 -4.15
CA TYR A 29 10.54 -14.63 -2.70
C TYR A 29 9.83 -13.44 -2.04
N MET A 30 10.00 -12.23 -2.58
CA MET A 30 9.34 -11.02 -2.07
C MET A 30 7.81 -11.14 -2.13
N ASP A 31 7.28 -11.66 -3.23
CA ASP A 31 5.83 -11.82 -3.41
C ASP A 31 5.22 -12.71 -2.32
N ILE A 32 5.83 -13.86 -2.05
CA ILE A 32 5.40 -14.75 -0.96
C ILE A 32 5.58 -14.06 0.39
N ALA A 33 6.76 -13.46 0.65
CA ALA A 33 7.07 -12.87 1.94
C ALA A 33 6.14 -11.70 2.31
N LEU A 34 5.77 -10.88 1.32
CA LEU A 34 4.97 -9.66 1.53
C LEU A 34 3.48 -9.90 1.37
N TYR A 35 3.06 -10.68 0.38
CA TYR A 35 1.66 -10.74 -0.07
C TYR A 35 1.00 -12.10 0.07
N HIS A 36 1.69 -13.14 0.60
CA HIS A 36 1.04 -14.42 0.83
C HIS A 36 -0.29 -14.23 1.60
N PRO A 37 -1.43 -14.82 1.15
CA PRO A 37 -2.77 -14.42 1.62
C PRO A 37 -3.05 -14.54 3.12
N ILE A 38 -2.29 -15.39 3.81
CA ILE A 38 -2.43 -15.64 5.25
C ILE A 38 -1.20 -15.14 6.01
N HIS A 39 -0.02 -15.61 5.63
CA HIS A 39 1.23 -15.35 6.37
C HIS A 39 2.09 -14.20 5.86
N GLY A 40 1.74 -13.60 4.72
CA GLY A 40 2.51 -12.50 4.12
C GLY A 40 2.46 -11.26 5.01
N TYR A 41 3.51 -10.44 4.97
CA TYR A 41 3.65 -9.26 5.81
C TYR A 41 2.38 -8.37 5.85
N TYR A 42 1.78 -8.06 4.69
CA TYR A 42 0.62 -7.17 4.59
C TYR A 42 -0.74 -7.86 4.84
N ASN A 43 -0.77 -9.18 4.93
CA ASN A 43 -1.98 -9.98 5.09
C ASN A 43 -2.04 -10.74 6.42
N SER A 44 -0.94 -10.83 7.15
CA SER A 44 -0.92 -11.43 8.48
C SER A 44 -1.52 -10.47 9.51
N SER A 45 -2.13 -11.02 10.56
CA SER A 45 -2.64 -10.29 11.72
C SER A 45 -1.54 -9.69 12.60
N ARG A 46 -0.31 -9.57 12.07
CA ARG A 46 0.83 -8.88 12.68
C ARG A 46 0.37 -7.48 13.05
N GLU A 47 0.03 -7.30 14.32
CA GLU A 47 -0.19 -5.99 14.86
C GLU A 47 1.08 -5.15 14.66
N LYS A 48 0.93 -4.12 13.83
CA LYS A 48 1.45 -2.75 13.93
C LYS A 48 2.31 -2.33 12.73
N ILE A 49 1.71 -1.51 11.87
CA ILE A 49 2.35 -0.37 11.18
C ILE A 49 2.06 0.88 12.03
N GLY A 50 2.98 1.84 12.20
CA GLY A 50 2.81 3.00 13.10
C GLY A 50 3.53 2.86 14.45
N LYS A 51 3.19 3.67 15.47
CA LYS A 51 4.01 3.89 16.70
C LYS A 51 4.49 2.64 17.45
N ASP A 52 3.78 1.53 17.35
CA ASP A 52 4.16 0.26 18.00
C ASP A 52 4.64 -0.81 16.99
N GLY A 53 4.95 -0.41 15.75
CA GLY A 53 5.17 -1.26 14.59
C GLY A 53 6.45 -0.94 13.81
N ASP A 54 6.82 -1.83 12.88
CA ASP A 54 8.12 -1.77 12.18
C ASP A 54 8.21 -0.65 11.11
N TYR A 55 7.08 -0.07 10.68
CA TYR A 55 7.04 0.93 9.59
C TYR A 55 6.52 2.29 10.06
N TYR A 56 7.38 3.30 9.94
CA TYR A 56 7.10 4.72 10.12
C TYR A 56 7.16 5.38 8.74
N THR A 57 6.01 5.61 8.10
CA THR A 57 5.97 6.34 6.82
C THR A 57 5.84 7.85 7.06
N SER A 58 6.08 8.69 6.05
CA SER A 58 6.01 10.16 6.21
C SER A 58 4.66 10.67 6.77
N SER A 59 3.56 9.98 6.44
CA SER A 59 2.22 10.27 6.98
C SER A 59 2.04 9.90 8.46
N HIS A 60 2.94 9.11 9.06
CA HIS A 60 2.92 8.78 10.48
C HIS A 60 3.71 9.77 11.34
N ILE A 61 4.58 10.58 10.73
CA ILE A 61 5.46 11.50 11.46
C ILE A 61 4.68 12.76 11.89
N HIS A 62 3.98 13.40 10.95
CA HIS A 62 3.21 14.60 11.23
C HIS A 62 2.19 14.89 10.12
N GLN A 63 1.00 15.37 10.50
CA GLN A 63 -0.09 15.77 9.61
C GLN A 63 0.29 16.82 8.53
N VAL A 64 1.44 17.48 8.69
CA VAL A 64 1.90 18.51 7.75
C VAL A 64 2.15 17.92 6.37
N PHE A 65 2.59 16.65 6.29
CA PHE A 65 2.76 15.97 5.02
C PHE A 65 1.43 15.89 4.26
N GLY A 66 0.38 15.35 4.89
CA GLY A 66 -0.96 15.29 4.29
C GLY A 66 -1.53 16.67 3.95
N HIS A 67 -1.28 17.69 4.77
CA HIS A 67 -1.70 19.06 4.47
C HIS A 67 -1.03 19.63 3.21
N LEU A 68 0.26 19.36 3.00
CA LEU A 68 0.99 19.81 1.82
C LEU A 68 0.50 19.07 0.57
N ILE A 69 0.25 17.77 0.68
CA ILE A 69 -0.36 16.99 -0.41
C ILE A 69 -1.75 17.53 -0.74
N ALA A 70 -2.60 17.84 0.25
CA ALA A 70 -3.91 18.42 0.04
C ALA A 70 -3.86 19.75 -0.72
N LYS A 71 -2.90 20.62 -0.40
CA LYS A 71 -2.67 21.88 -1.14
C LYS A 71 -2.27 21.65 -2.59
N LEU A 72 -1.40 20.68 -2.84
CA LEU A 72 -0.98 20.34 -4.19
C LEU A 72 -2.16 19.81 -5.03
N ILE A 73 -2.96 18.90 -4.46
CA ILE A 73 -4.15 18.37 -5.14
C ILE A 73 -5.19 19.48 -5.38
N TYR A 74 -5.36 20.40 -4.43
CA TYR A 74 -6.22 21.57 -4.61
C TYR A 74 -5.77 22.45 -5.79
N GLN A 75 -4.46 22.64 -5.97
CA GLN A 75 -3.94 23.36 -7.14
C GLN A 75 -4.29 22.62 -8.44
N MET A 76 -4.16 21.29 -8.48
CA MET A 76 -4.56 20.47 -9.62
C MET A 76 -6.06 20.61 -9.92
N TRP A 77 -6.91 20.57 -8.89
CA TRP A 77 -8.35 20.77 -9.01
C TRP A 77 -8.71 22.14 -9.62
N ASN A 78 -8.02 23.21 -9.21
CA ASN A 78 -8.20 24.54 -9.79
C ASN A 78 -7.79 24.58 -11.28
N ILE A 79 -6.64 24.01 -11.62
CA ILE A 79 -6.14 23.93 -13.01
C ILE A 79 -7.13 23.16 -13.89
N LEU A 80 -7.75 22.11 -13.34
CA LEU A 80 -8.74 21.29 -14.02
C LEU A 80 -10.15 21.89 -14.02
N GLY A 81 -10.29 23.16 -13.61
CA GLY A 81 -11.54 23.92 -13.75
C GLY A 81 -12.53 23.72 -12.59
N LYS A 82 -12.06 23.39 -11.39
CA LYS A 82 -12.89 23.27 -10.18
C LYS A 82 -14.10 22.34 -10.34
N ARG A 83 -13.85 21.15 -10.87
CA ARG A 83 -14.88 20.16 -11.16
C ARG A 83 -15.65 19.76 -9.91
N SER A 84 -16.95 19.49 -10.05
CA SER A 84 -17.81 19.03 -8.95
C SER A 84 -17.67 17.53 -8.63
N ASP A 85 -16.98 16.77 -9.47
CA ASP A 85 -16.85 15.30 -9.42
C ASP A 85 -15.39 14.83 -9.28
N PHE A 86 -14.55 15.62 -8.59
CA PHE A 86 -13.12 15.37 -8.53
C PHE A 86 -12.79 14.15 -7.66
N THR A 87 -12.09 13.18 -8.24
CA THR A 87 -11.73 11.95 -7.54
C THR A 87 -10.24 11.91 -7.20
N ILE A 88 -9.92 11.59 -5.95
CA ILE A 88 -8.56 11.19 -5.54
C ILE A 88 -8.52 9.68 -5.47
N VAL A 89 -7.58 9.05 -6.18
CA VAL A 89 -7.31 7.62 -6.10
C VAL A 89 -5.99 7.43 -5.36
N GLU A 90 -6.00 6.69 -4.26
CA GLU A 90 -4.80 6.34 -3.50
C GLU A 90 -4.59 4.83 -3.53
N ALA A 91 -3.50 4.38 -4.14
CA ALA A 91 -3.10 2.97 -4.09
C ALA A 91 -2.11 2.73 -2.96
N GLY A 92 -2.44 1.76 -2.10
CA GLY A 92 -1.62 1.44 -0.93
C GLY A 92 -1.74 2.49 0.17
N ALA A 93 -2.96 2.83 0.59
CA ALA A 93 -3.19 3.86 1.61
C ALA A 93 -2.71 3.48 3.03
N GLY A 94 -2.24 2.25 3.22
CA GLY A 94 -1.77 1.72 4.50
C GLY A 94 -2.87 1.83 5.56
N LYS A 95 -2.62 2.57 6.65
CA LYS A 95 -3.63 2.78 7.70
C LYS A 95 -4.65 3.88 7.38
N GLY A 96 -4.53 4.57 6.25
CA GLY A 96 -5.43 5.65 5.84
C GLY A 96 -5.12 7.02 6.45
N PHE A 97 -3.97 7.20 7.11
CA PHE A 97 -3.60 8.47 7.73
C PHE A 97 -3.44 9.60 6.70
N LEU A 98 -2.79 9.34 5.56
CA LEU A 98 -2.63 10.34 4.51
C LEU A 98 -4.00 10.80 3.97
N CYS A 99 -4.87 9.85 3.63
CA CYS A 99 -6.26 10.13 3.25
C CYS A 99 -6.99 10.99 4.30
N CYS A 100 -6.92 10.59 5.57
CA CYS A 100 -7.57 11.32 6.67
C CYS A 100 -7.03 12.75 6.81
N ASP A 101 -5.71 12.94 6.76
CA ASP A 101 -5.07 14.26 6.84
C ASP A 101 -5.48 15.16 5.65
N ILE A 102 -5.53 14.60 4.44
CA ILE A 102 -5.97 15.33 3.24
C ILE A 102 -7.42 15.79 3.40
N LEU A 103 -8.32 14.89 3.80
CA LEU A 103 -9.74 15.19 3.96
C LEU A 103 -9.99 16.17 5.11
N ASN A 104 -9.28 16.04 6.23
CA ASN A 104 -9.35 16.99 7.35
C ASN A 104 -8.89 18.40 6.93
N TYR A 105 -7.76 18.49 6.21
CA TYR A 105 -7.26 19.77 5.72
C TYR A 105 -8.23 20.40 4.73
N ALA A 106 -8.72 19.62 3.75
CA ALA A 106 -9.66 20.08 2.74
C ALA A 106 -10.94 20.59 3.40
N ARG A 107 -11.57 19.82 4.30
CA ARG A 107 -12.80 20.25 5.00
C ARG A 107 -12.63 21.57 5.75
N LYS A 108 -11.48 21.75 6.41
CA LYS A 108 -11.24 22.93 7.25
C LYS A 108 -10.80 24.17 6.47
N GLN A 109 -9.98 24.00 5.43
CA GLN A 109 -9.28 25.11 4.77
C GLN A 109 -9.78 25.36 3.34
N LEU A 110 -10.41 24.37 2.71
CA LEU A 110 -10.77 24.35 1.29
C LEU A 110 -12.18 23.73 1.10
N PRO A 111 -13.24 24.29 1.72
CA PRO A 111 -14.56 23.66 1.79
C PRO A 111 -15.17 23.35 0.41
N ASP A 112 -15.07 24.26 -0.56
CA ASP A 112 -15.59 24.02 -1.92
C ASP A 112 -14.92 22.81 -2.59
N PHE A 113 -13.62 22.66 -2.37
CA PHE A 113 -12.88 21.51 -2.87
C PHE A 113 -13.32 20.24 -2.15
N TYR A 114 -13.40 20.27 -0.82
CA TYR A 114 -13.86 19.13 -0.02
C TYR A 114 -15.26 18.63 -0.45
N GLU A 115 -16.18 19.55 -0.75
CA GLU A 115 -17.53 19.17 -1.22
C GLU A 115 -17.50 18.46 -2.58
N SER A 116 -16.57 18.83 -3.46
CA SER A 116 -16.39 18.18 -4.76
C SER A 116 -15.63 16.84 -4.73
N LEU A 117 -15.06 16.48 -3.58
CA LEU A 117 -14.15 15.33 -3.46
C LEU A 117 -14.90 14.01 -3.25
N THR A 118 -14.45 13.00 -3.99
CA THR A 118 -14.59 11.58 -3.66
C THR A 118 -13.20 10.96 -3.56
N TYR A 119 -12.96 10.16 -2.53
CA TYR A 119 -11.71 9.43 -2.34
C TYR A 119 -11.91 7.95 -2.68
N LYS A 120 -10.98 7.35 -3.42
CA LYS A 120 -10.96 5.92 -3.74
C LYS A 120 -9.67 5.31 -3.25
N ILE A 121 -9.74 4.36 -2.33
CA ILE A 121 -8.58 3.61 -1.85
C ILE A 121 -8.51 2.28 -2.59
N ILE A 122 -7.34 1.97 -3.16
CA ILE A 122 -7.04 0.66 -3.73
C ILE A 122 -6.17 -0.09 -2.74
N GLU A 123 -6.72 -1.17 -2.16
CA GLU A 123 -6.11 -1.92 -1.08
C GLU A 123 -6.10 -3.41 -1.39
N ILE A 124 -4.93 -4.03 -1.25
CA ILE A 124 -4.75 -5.48 -1.45
C ILE A 124 -4.96 -6.26 -0.16
N SER A 125 -4.69 -5.63 0.99
CA SER A 125 -4.85 -6.26 2.30
C SER A 125 -6.32 -6.45 2.66
N SER A 126 -6.65 -7.62 3.19
CA SER A 126 -7.97 -7.87 3.79
C SER A 126 -8.17 -7.19 5.15
N HIS A 127 -7.10 -6.68 5.77
CA HIS A 127 -7.13 -6.17 7.15
C HIS A 127 -7.21 -4.65 7.24
N PHE A 128 -6.47 -3.92 6.39
CA PHE A 128 -6.44 -2.46 6.43
C PHE A 128 -7.79 -1.77 6.24
N PRO A 129 -8.73 -2.26 5.40
CA PRO A 129 -10.02 -1.60 5.22
C PRO A 129 -10.81 -1.42 6.53
N THR A 130 -10.69 -2.34 7.48
CA THR A 130 -11.36 -2.22 8.79
C THR A 130 -10.80 -1.03 9.58
N PHE A 131 -9.47 -0.94 9.71
CA PHE A 131 -8.81 0.18 10.40
C PHE A 131 -9.07 1.52 9.70
N GLN A 132 -9.00 1.55 8.37
CA GLN A 132 -9.25 2.75 7.57
C GLN A 132 -10.68 3.25 7.77
N LYS A 133 -11.69 2.35 7.72
CA LYS A 133 -13.10 2.70 7.96
C LYS A 133 -13.32 3.27 9.35
N GLU A 134 -12.75 2.65 10.37
CA GLU A 134 -12.86 3.15 11.75
C GLU A 134 -12.22 4.54 11.90
N LEU A 135 -10.99 4.72 11.39
CA LEU A 135 -10.30 6.00 11.40
C LEU A 135 -11.13 7.10 10.71
N LEU A 136 -11.61 6.83 9.50
CA LEU A 136 -12.35 7.82 8.71
C LEU A 136 -13.71 8.13 9.32
N LYS A 137 -14.40 7.14 9.92
CA LYS A 137 -15.63 7.35 10.69
C LYS A 137 -15.39 8.28 11.89
N ASN A 138 -14.30 8.06 12.63
CA ASN A 138 -13.94 8.91 13.77
C ASN A 138 -13.67 10.38 13.37
N HIS A 139 -13.39 10.63 12.08
CA HIS A 139 -13.19 11.96 11.51
C HIS A 139 -14.36 12.47 10.66
N SER A 140 -15.47 11.72 10.59
CA SER A 140 -16.68 12.03 9.81
C SER A 140 -16.45 12.09 8.30
N HIS A 141 -15.65 11.16 7.77
CA HIS A 141 -15.29 11.03 6.36
C HIS A 141 -15.78 9.71 5.73
N GLU A 142 -16.56 8.90 6.43
CA GLU A 142 -16.98 7.56 5.99
C GLU A 142 -17.71 7.58 4.63
N ASP A 143 -18.50 8.62 4.36
CA ASP A 143 -19.26 8.77 3.11
C ASP A 143 -18.45 9.36 1.96
N ARG A 144 -17.20 9.80 2.24
CA ARG A 144 -16.30 10.38 1.23
C ARG A 144 -15.36 9.36 0.60
N VAL A 145 -15.28 8.14 1.15
CA VAL A 145 -14.26 7.16 0.77
C VAL A 145 -14.90 5.86 0.27
N ILE A 146 -14.38 5.37 -0.86
CA ILE A 146 -14.80 4.11 -1.48
C ILE A 146 -13.56 3.20 -1.57
N TRP A 147 -13.72 1.93 -1.20
CA TRP A 147 -12.65 0.94 -1.24
C TRP A 147 -12.77 0.06 -2.48
N HIS A 148 -11.64 -0.23 -3.10
CA HIS A 148 -11.50 -1.08 -4.26
C HIS A 148 -10.36 -2.07 -4.06
N SER A 149 -10.53 -3.28 -4.60
CA SER A 149 -9.42 -4.22 -4.74
C SER A 149 -8.54 -3.86 -5.95
N PRO A 150 -7.31 -4.39 -6.05
CA PRO A 150 -6.51 -4.28 -7.27
C PRO A 150 -7.23 -4.84 -8.51
N ASP A 151 -8.08 -5.85 -8.34
CA ASP A 151 -8.86 -6.41 -9.44
C ASP A 151 -9.96 -5.46 -9.89
N ASP A 152 -10.59 -4.72 -8.98
CA ASP A 152 -11.54 -3.66 -9.33
C ASP A 152 -10.87 -2.55 -10.14
N PHE A 153 -9.64 -2.17 -9.77
CA PHE A 153 -8.87 -1.17 -10.49
C PHE A 153 -8.49 -1.59 -11.91
N LYS A 154 -8.18 -2.87 -12.12
CA LYS A 154 -7.82 -3.43 -13.44
C LYS A 154 -9.02 -3.57 -14.38
N LYS A 155 -10.26 -3.52 -13.89
CA LYS A 155 -11.46 -3.63 -14.74
C LYS A 155 -11.53 -2.43 -15.68
N ARG A 156 -11.86 -2.68 -16.95
CA ARG A 156 -12.03 -1.64 -18.00
C ARG A 156 -13.02 -0.52 -17.64
N GLY A 157 -13.89 -0.75 -16.65
CA GLY A 157 -14.87 0.21 -16.16
C GLY A 157 -14.38 1.15 -15.06
N PHE A 158 -13.19 0.92 -14.48
CA PHE A 158 -12.65 1.82 -13.46
C PHE A 158 -12.24 3.14 -14.13
N ARG A 159 -12.99 4.20 -13.82
CA ARG A 159 -12.75 5.55 -14.33
C ARG A 159 -12.78 6.54 -13.18
N PHE A 160 -11.99 7.59 -13.32
CA PHE A 160 -11.95 8.70 -12.40
C PHE A 160 -11.43 9.93 -13.16
N ASP A 161 -11.93 11.10 -12.77
CA ASP A 161 -11.42 12.39 -13.24
C ASP A 161 -10.84 13.11 -12.02
N GLY A 162 -9.51 13.19 -11.95
CA GLY A 162 -8.83 13.84 -10.84
C GLY A 162 -7.38 13.39 -10.67
N CYS A 163 -7.00 13.03 -9.45
CA CYS A 163 -5.62 12.75 -9.07
C CYS A 163 -5.43 11.28 -8.70
N TYR A 164 -4.32 10.68 -9.14
CA TYR A 164 -3.83 9.39 -8.64
C TYR A 164 -2.57 9.65 -7.82
N LEU A 165 -2.53 9.12 -6.60
CA LEU A 165 -1.37 9.18 -5.74
C LEU A 165 -1.04 7.81 -5.15
N SER A 166 0.23 7.63 -4.85
CA SER A 166 0.73 6.44 -4.18
C SER A 166 1.99 6.83 -3.43
N ASN A 167 2.00 6.60 -2.12
CA ASN A 167 3.12 6.91 -1.25
C ASN A 167 3.67 5.59 -0.68
N GLU A 168 4.93 5.27 -0.99
CA GLU A 168 5.62 4.08 -0.45
C GLU A 168 4.91 2.75 -0.79
N LEU A 169 4.27 2.67 -1.96
CA LEU A 169 3.78 1.39 -2.50
C LEU A 169 4.81 0.75 -3.44
N LEU A 170 5.43 1.53 -4.32
CA LEU A 170 6.27 1.00 -5.40
C LEU A 170 7.56 0.36 -4.89
N ASP A 171 8.08 0.81 -3.75
CA ASP A 171 9.22 0.20 -3.05
C ASP A 171 8.89 -1.17 -2.45
N SER A 172 7.61 -1.46 -2.22
CA SER A 172 7.15 -2.78 -1.77
C SER A 172 6.93 -3.78 -2.92
N PHE A 173 6.98 -3.35 -4.18
CA PHE A 173 6.72 -4.24 -5.31
C PHE A 173 7.82 -5.28 -5.49
N PRO A 174 7.46 -6.56 -5.77
CA PRO A 174 8.46 -7.58 -6.05
C PRO A 174 9.26 -7.25 -7.30
N PHE A 175 10.58 -7.40 -7.23
CA PHE A 175 11.48 -7.12 -8.35
C PHE A 175 12.53 -8.22 -8.55
N ASN A 176 12.97 -8.40 -9.79
CA ASN A 176 14.06 -9.32 -10.11
C ASN A 176 15.40 -8.64 -9.83
N MET A 177 16.28 -9.33 -9.12
CA MET A 177 17.67 -8.91 -8.94
C MET A 177 18.52 -9.46 -10.09
N VAL A 178 19.41 -8.64 -10.62
CA VAL A 178 20.34 -9.03 -11.68
C VAL A 178 21.76 -8.62 -11.31
N LYS A 179 22.74 -9.43 -11.71
CA LYS A 179 24.17 -9.16 -11.56
C LYS A 179 24.90 -9.33 -12.89
N MET A 180 25.93 -8.52 -13.12
CA MET A 180 26.86 -8.73 -14.23
C MET A 180 27.96 -9.69 -13.79
N GLU A 181 28.12 -10.80 -14.52
CA GLU A 181 29.13 -11.82 -14.21
C GLU A 181 29.76 -12.32 -15.51
N GLY A 182 31.08 -12.16 -15.65
CA GLY A 182 31.82 -12.53 -16.87
C GLY A 182 31.31 -11.81 -18.13
N GLY A 183 30.89 -10.55 -18.01
CA GLY A 183 30.33 -9.76 -19.12
C GLY A 183 28.91 -10.15 -19.54
N LYS A 184 28.22 -11.03 -18.79
CA LYS A 184 26.84 -11.44 -19.06
C LYS A 184 25.92 -11.02 -17.92
N LEU A 185 24.72 -10.56 -18.27
CA LEU A 185 23.66 -10.32 -17.30
C LEU A 185 23.13 -11.67 -16.80
N ARG A 186 23.08 -11.83 -15.48
CA ARG A 186 22.55 -13.03 -14.81
C ARG A 186 21.49 -12.61 -13.80
N GLU A 187 20.41 -13.35 -13.74
CA GLU A 187 19.40 -13.20 -12.70
C GLU A 187 19.87 -13.85 -11.39
N VAL A 188 19.57 -13.21 -10.27
CA VAL A 188 19.84 -13.70 -8.92
C VAL A 188 18.61 -14.47 -8.43
N TYR A 189 18.86 -15.65 -7.88
CA TYR A 189 17.85 -16.55 -7.35
C TYR A 189 18.07 -16.77 -5.86
N VAL A 190 16.98 -17.04 -5.15
CA VAL A 190 16.98 -17.51 -3.77
C VAL A 190 16.96 -19.04 -3.78
N ILE A 191 17.88 -19.63 -3.03
CA ILE A 191 18.01 -21.08 -2.83
C ILE A 191 17.99 -21.42 -1.35
N LEU A 192 17.89 -22.71 -1.06
CA LEU A 192 18.06 -23.26 0.28
C LEU A 192 19.45 -23.89 0.41
N ASN A 193 20.19 -23.55 1.46
CA ASN A 193 21.43 -24.22 1.85
C ASN A 193 21.34 -24.72 3.30
N GLU A 194 22.43 -25.33 3.81
CA GLU A 194 22.49 -25.87 5.19
C GLU A 194 22.26 -24.81 6.29
N SER A 195 22.50 -23.53 5.99
CA SER A 195 22.33 -22.39 6.90
C SER A 195 21.01 -21.61 6.73
N GLY A 196 20.19 -21.94 5.72
CA GLY A 196 18.92 -21.26 5.43
C GLY A 196 18.82 -20.71 4.01
N PHE A 197 18.11 -19.58 3.85
CA PHE A 197 17.96 -18.92 2.55
C PHE A 197 19.27 -18.22 2.15
N MET A 198 19.67 -18.40 0.89
CA MET A 198 20.85 -17.77 0.27
C MET A 198 20.48 -17.18 -1.08
#